data_AF-F9ZG21-F1
#
_entry.id   AF-F9ZG21-F1
#
_cell.length_a   1.000
_cell.length_b   1.000
_cell.length_c   1.000
_cell.angle_alpha   90.00
_cell.angle_beta   90.00
_cell.angle_gamma   90.00
#
_symmetry.space_group_name_H-M   'P 1'
#
loop_
_entity.id
_entity.type
_entity.pdbx_description
1 polymer ?
#
loop_
_entity_poly.entity_id
_entity_poly.type
_entity_poly.pdbx_seq_one_letter_code
_entity_poly.pdbx_strand_id
1 'polypeptide(L)' 'MNERWLESLEMLLVRFSYLGIGADIQSHSINELWSIYLYLSRLAEG' A
#
# COMPACT_ATOMS: atom_id res chain seq x y z
N MET A 1 -1.13 12.16 12.68
CA MET A 1 -1.70 11.12 11.80
C MET A 1 -1.30 9.78 12.38
N ASN A 2 -2.25 8.85 12.56
CA ASN A 2 -1.95 7.54 13.13
C ASN A 2 -1.34 6.66 12.03
N GLU A 3 -0.10 6.21 12.20
CA GLU A 3 0.68 5.47 11.19
C GLU A 3 0.17 4.03 10.94
N ARG A 4 -0.93 3.61 11.59
CA ARG A 4 -1.60 2.31 11.36
C ARG A 4 -1.93 1.98 9.91
N TRP A 5 -2.08 3.00 9.06
CA TRP A 5 -2.30 2.79 7.63
C TRP A 5 -1.05 2.26 6.92
N LEU A 6 0.17 2.54 7.41
CA LEU A 6 1.41 1.98 6.87
C LEU A 6 1.50 0.48 7.17
N GLU A 7 1.15 0.05 8.38
CA GLU A 7 1.06 -1.37 8.73
C GLU A 7 0.01 -2.09 7.86
N SER A 8 -1.13 -1.44 7.64
CA SER A 8 -2.17 -1.96 6.75
C SER A 8 -1.71 -2.00 5.29
N LEU A 9 -0.94 -1.01 4.85
CA LEU A 9 -0.32 -0.96 3.54
C LEU A 9 0.66 -2.13 3.36
N GLU A 10 1.53 -2.42 4.32
CA GLU A 10 2.44 -3.58 4.27
C GLU A 10 1.66 -4.89 4.08
N MET A 11 0.58 -5.11 4.83
CA MET A 11 -0.27 -6.30 4.67
C MET A 11 -0.92 -6.36 3.29
N LEU A 12 -1.41 -5.23 2.78
CA LEU A 12 -2.02 -5.13 1.45
C LEU A 12 -1.00 -5.42 0.35
N LEU A 13 0.24 -4.94 0.49
CA LEU A 13 1.32 -5.19 -0.45
C LEU A 13 1.73 -6.66 -0.52
N VAL A 14 1.76 -7.34 0.64
CA VAL A 14 1.96 -8.79 0.68
C VAL A 14 0.80 -9.51 0.00
N ARG A 15 -0.45 -9.13 0.30
CA ARG A 15 -1.66 -9.72 -0.30
C ARG A 15 -1.69 -9.54 -1.82
N PHE A 16 -1.26 -8.39 -2.32
CA PHE A 16 -1.25 -8.03 -3.73
C PHE A 16 0.16 -8.12 -4.36
N SER A 17 1.05 -8.93 -3.79
CA SER A 17 2.43 -9.09 -4.26
C SER A 17 2.52 -9.53 -5.72
N TYR A 18 1.52 -10.25 -6.21
CA TYR A 18 1.39 -10.67 -7.62
C TYR A 18 1.23 -9.49 -8.61
N LEU A 19 0.90 -8.29 -8.14
CA LEU A 19 0.84 -7.08 -8.97
C LEU A 19 2.24 -6.46 -9.21
N GLY A 20 3.28 -6.91 -8.50
CA GLY A 20 4.64 -6.40 -8.66
C GLY A 20 4.90 -5.00 -8.10
N ILE A 21 3.96 -4.43 -7.34
CA ILE A 21 4.02 -3.04 -6.81
C ILE A 21 5.05 -2.89 -5.66
N GLY A 22 5.44 -4.00 -5.01
CA GLY A 22 6.26 -3.97 -3.80
C GLY A 22 7.73 -3.57 -3.97
N ALA A 23 8.28 -3.62 -5.18
CA ALA A 23 9.73 -3.49 -5.42
C ALA A 23 10.29 -2.08 -5.16
N ASP A 24 9.47 -1.02 -5.32
CA ASP A 24 9.94 0.37 -5.31
C ASP A 24 9.38 1.19 -4.13
N ILE A 25 8.72 0.56 -3.17
CA ILE A 25 7.94 1.28 -2.14
C ILE A 25 8.80 2.15 -1.22
N GLN A 26 10.06 1.77 -1.03
CA GLN A 26 10.99 2.56 -0.22
C GLN A 26 11.43 3.89 -0.89
N SER A 27 11.23 4.04 -2.21
CA SER A 27 11.54 5.31 -2.91
C SER A 27 10.34 6.25 -3.05
N HIS A 28 9.16 5.84 -2.59
CA HIS A 28 7.94 6.64 -2.72
C HIS A 28 7.81 7.66 -1.59
N SER A 29 7.34 8.85 -1.94
CA SER A 29 6.91 9.85 -0.97
C SER A 29 5.69 9.39 -0.18
N ILE A 30 5.47 10.00 0.99
CA ILE A 30 4.32 9.68 1.84
C ILE A 30 2.96 9.84 1.12
N ASN A 31 2.87 10.78 0.17
CA ASN A 31 1.67 11.01 -0.62
C ASN A 31 1.43 9.87 -1.62
N GLU A 32 2.48 9.37 -2.26
CA GLU A 32 2.37 8.24 -3.18
C GLU A 32 2.05 6.95 -2.42
N LEU A 33 2.66 6.72 -1.26
CA LEU A 33 2.31 5.61 -0.37
C LEU A 33 0.84 5.67 0.05
N TRP A 34 0.32 6.86 0.34
CA TRP A 34 -1.10 7.06 0.66
C TRP A 34 -2.01 6.74 -0.52
N SER A 35 -1.65 7.15 -1.74
CA SER A 35 -2.39 6.80 -2.95
C SER A 35 -2.40 5.28 -3.21
N ILE A 36 -1.26 4.61 -3.04
CA ILE A 36 -1.16 3.14 -3.17
C ILE A 36 -2.02 2.46 -2.11
N TYR A 37 -1.96 2.92 -0.86
CA TYR A 37 -2.81 2.42 0.22
C TYR A 37 -4.30 2.50 -0.17
N LEU A 38 -4.78 3.67 -0.58
CA LEU A 38 -6.18 3.84 -1.00
C LEU A 38 -6.58 2.93 -2.16
N TYR A 39 -5.71 2.78 -3.16
CA TYR A 39 -5.94 1.89 -4.29
C TYR A 39 -6.09 0.43 -3.84
N LEU A 40 -5.13 -0.07 -3.05
CA LEU A 40 -5.14 -1.46 -2.59
C LEU A 40 -6.25 -1.74 -1.57
N SER A 41 -6.60 -0.77 -0.72
CA SER A 41 -7.73 -0.87 0.19
C SER A 41 -9.04 -1.06 -0.59
N ARG A 42 -9.27 -0.27 -1.63
CA ARG A 42 -10.46 -0.43 -2.49
C ARG A 42 -10.46 -1.76 -3.22
N LEU A 43 -9.31 -2.20 -3.71
CA LEU A 43 -9.17 -3.51 -4.35
C LEU A 43 -9.46 -4.67 -3.39
N ALA A 44 -9.16 -4.50 -2.10
CA ALA A 44 -9.44 -5.47 -1.06
C ALA A 44 -10.92 -5.56 -0.68
N GLU A 45 -11.70 -4.50 -0.90
CA GLU A 45 -13.14 -4.42 -0.62
C GLU A 45 -14.00 -5.12 -1.69
N GLY A 46 -13.52 -5.23 -2.94
CA GLY A 46 -14.19 -5.96 -4.02
C GLY A 46 -15.26 -5.17 -4.74
#